data_AF-A0AAD8R5W6-F1
#
_entry.id   AF-A0AAD8R5W6-F1
#
_cell.length_a   1.000
_cell.length_b   1.000
_cell.length_c   1.000
_cell.angle_alpha   90.00
_cell.angle_beta   90.00
_cell.angle_gamma   90.00
#
_symmetry.space_group_name_H-M   'P 1'
#
loop_
_entity.id
_entity.type
_entity.pdbx_description
1 polymer ?
#
loop_
_entity_poly.entity_id
_entity_poly.type
_entity_poly.pdbx_seq_one_letter_code
_entity_poly.pdbx_strand_id
1 'polypeptide(L)' 'MSREALEKSRHLNGDSFTIRCDIVVAQEDVTSPCLDLEVPPSEMKQNFLDLLHAGKGTDVVFEVGGEMFAAHRSVLAGE' A
#
# COMPACT_ATOMS: atom_id res chain seq x y z
N MET A 1 15.93 -43.46 2.59
CA MET A 1 17.04 -43.89 3.48
C MET A 1 16.51 -44.98 4.39
N SER A 2 17.14 -46.15 4.44
CA SER A 2 16.75 -47.18 5.42
C SER A 2 17.41 -46.89 6.77
N ARG A 3 16.85 -47.45 7.84
CA ARG A 3 17.35 -47.27 9.21
C ARG A 3 18.79 -47.76 9.36
N GLU A 4 19.11 -48.91 8.79
CA GLU A 4 20.44 -49.52 8.88
C GLU A 4 21.50 -48.67 8.16
N ALA A 5 21.11 -47.98 7.09
CA ALA A 5 21.99 -47.07 6.37
C ALA A 5 22.28 -45.79 7.17
N LEU A 6 21.30 -45.29 7.93
CA LEU A 6 21.47 -44.12 8.79
C LEU A 6 22.36 -44.44 10.01
N GLU A 7 22.13 -45.57 10.67
CA GLU A 7 22.90 -46.05 11.84
C GLU A 7 24.38 -46.28 11.51
N LYS A 8 24.70 -46.70 10.27
CA LYS A 8 26.08 -46.89 9.80
C LYS A 8 26.71 -45.60 9.24
N SER A 9 25.96 -44.52 9.13
CA SER A 9 26.44 -43.28 8.54
C SER A 9 27.09 -42.35 9.58
N ARG A 10 28.00 -41.51 9.11
CA ARG A 10 28.62 -40.42 9.88
C ARG A 10 27.68 -39.23 10.17
N HIS A 11 26.42 -39.32 9.79
CA HIS A 11 25.41 -38.26 10.00
C HIS A 11 24.64 -38.42 11.31
N LEU A 12 24.79 -39.56 11.98
CA LEU A 12 24.27 -39.79 13.32
C LEU A 12 25.33 -39.35 14.35
N ASN A 13 24.95 -38.45 15.25
CA ASN A 13 25.76 -38.02 16.38
C ASN A 13 25.09 -38.46 17.68
N GLY A 14 25.55 -39.58 18.24
CA GLY A 14 24.86 -40.25 19.35
C GLY A 14 23.50 -40.80 18.89
N ASP A 15 22.42 -40.27 19.46
CA ASP A 15 21.03 -40.62 19.13
C ASP A 15 20.30 -39.51 18.33
N SER A 16 21.07 -38.65 17.67
CA SER A 16 20.53 -37.48 16.96
C SER A 16 21.11 -37.33 15.56
N PHE A 17 20.34 -36.74 14.66
CA PHE A 17 20.78 -36.34 13.33
C PHE A 17 20.03 -35.09 12.89
N THR A 18 20.54 -34.39 11.89
CA THR A 18 19.94 -33.15 11.38
C THR A 18 19.45 -33.34 9.95
N ILE A 19 18.22 -32.92 9.70
CA ILE A 19 17.64 -32.86 8.36
C ILE A 19 17.53 -31.40 7.97
N ARG A 20 18.09 -31.03 6.81
CA ARG A 20 17.83 -29.73 6.18
C ARG A 20 16.69 -29.89 5.18
N CYS A 21 15.63 -29.11 5.37
CA CYS A 21 14.52 -29.02 4.44
C CYS A 21 14.49 -27.60 3.88
N ASP A 22 14.77 -27.47 2.59
CA ASP A 22 14.65 -26.20 1.87
C ASP A 22 13.23 -26.16 1.25
N ILE A 23 12.38 -25.24 1.75
CA ILE A 23 10.99 -25.10 1.31
C ILE A 23 10.89 -23.83 0.46
N VAL A 24 10.46 -23.98 -0.79
CA VAL A 24 10.14 -22.86 -1.68
C VAL A 24 8.62 -22.77 -1.77
N VAL A 25 8.06 -21.65 -1.34
CA VAL A 25 6.64 -21.34 -1.52
C VAL A 25 6.52 -20.57 -2.82
N ALA A 26 5.97 -21.22 -3.85
CA ALA A 26 5.59 -20.54 -5.08
C ALA A 26 4.32 -19.73 -4.82
N GLN A 27 4.41 -18.42 -4.92
CA GLN A 27 3.23 -17.56 -5.00
C GLN A 27 2.86 -17.45 -6.47
N GLU A 28 1.68 -17.94 -6.83
CA GLU A 28 1.10 -17.61 -8.13
C GLU A 28 0.65 -16.15 -8.04
N ASP A 29 1.29 -15.29 -8.82
CA ASP A 29 0.77 -13.95 -9.08
C ASP A 29 -0.51 -14.14 -9.88
N VAL A 30 -1.63 -14.28 -9.17
CA VAL A 30 -2.94 -14.06 -9.75
C VAL A 30 -3.00 -12.56 -10.02
N THR A 31 -2.39 -12.13 -11.13
CA THR A 31 -2.86 -10.94 -11.82
C THR A 31 -4.28 -11.27 -12.22
N SER A 32 -5.22 -10.94 -11.33
CA SER A 32 -6.62 -10.81 -11.71
C SER A 32 -6.61 -10.01 -13.02
N PRO A 33 -7.31 -10.44 -14.08
CA PRO A 33 -7.54 -9.53 -15.18
C PRO A 33 -8.19 -8.32 -14.53
N CYS A 34 -7.46 -7.20 -14.45
CA CYS A 34 -8.09 -5.91 -14.33
C CYS A 34 -9.02 -5.89 -15.53
N LEU A 35 -10.31 -6.16 -15.29
CA LEU A 35 -11.32 -5.76 -16.23
C LEU A 35 -10.98 -4.28 -16.47
N ASP A 36 -10.67 -3.92 -17.71
CA ASP A 36 -10.39 -2.55 -18.13
C ASP A 36 -11.70 -1.74 -17.97
N LEU A 37 -12.15 -1.62 -16.72
CA LEU A 37 -13.21 -0.73 -16.31
C LEU A 37 -12.56 0.63 -16.36
N GLU A 38 -12.96 1.40 -17.36
CA GLU A 38 -12.54 2.77 -17.51
C GLU A 38 -13.02 3.54 -16.27
N VAL A 39 -12.10 3.76 -15.33
CA VAL A 39 -12.36 4.59 -14.16
C VAL A 39 -12.35 6.04 -14.67
N PRO A 40 -13.46 6.79 -14.54
CA PRO A 40 -13.46 8.18 -14.95
C PRO A 40 -12.43 8.95 -14.13
N PRO A 41 -11.77 9.96 -14.72
CA PRO A 41 -10.81 10.79 -14.00
C PRO A 41 -11.48 11.46 -12.79
N SER A 42 -10.72 11.61 -11.71
CA SER A 42 -11.23 12.25 -10.49
C SER A 42 -11.56 13.72 -10.72
N GLU A 43 -12.79 14.11 -10.40
CA GLU A 43 -13.25 15.51 -10.43
C GLU A 43 -13.01 16.24 -9.10
N MET A 44 -12.26 15.63 -8.17
CA MET A 44 -12.04 16.15 -6.82
C MET A 44 -11.49 17.58 -6.82
N LYS A 45 -10.56 17.89 -7.74
CA LYS A 45 -10.00 19.24 -7.89
C LYS A 45 -11.08 20.27 -8.24
N GLN A 46 -11.93 19.96 -9.23
CA GLN A 46 -12.97 20.89 -9.66
C GLN A 46 -14.01 21.08 -8.54
N ASN A 47 -14.39 20.01 -7.85
CA ASN A 47 -15.34 20.07 -6.75
C ASN A 47 -14.86 20.99 -5.61
N PHE A 48 -13.56 20.96 -5.27
CA PHE A 48 -13.01 21.89 -4.27
C PHE A 48 -12.97 23.34 -4.76
N LEU A 49 -12.67 23.57 -6.04
CA LEU A 49 -12.74 24.91 -6.64
C LEU A 49 -14.16 25.47 -6.60
N ASP A 50 -15.17 24.65 -6.90
CA ASP A 50 -16.56 25.07 -6.87
C ASP A 50 -17.02 25.41 -5.45
N LEU A 51 -16.59 24.61 -4.45
CA LEU A 51 -16.81 24.93 -3.04
C LEU A 51 -16.13 26.24 -2.62
N LEU A 52 -14.92 26.49 -3.13
CA LEU A 52 -14.18 27.72 -2.87
C LEU A 52 -14.89 28.94 -3.47
N HIS A 53 -15.30 28.85 -4.73
CA HIS A 53 -16.06 29.91 -5.41
C HIS A 53 -17.42 30.18 -4.75
N ALA A 54 -18.08 29.14 -4.25
CA ALA A 54 -19.32 29.28 -3.48
C ALA A 54 -19.11 29.76 -2.04
N GLY A 55 -17.86 29.89 -1.58
CA GLY A 55 -17.52 30.21 -0.17
C GLY A 55 -17.99 29.15 0.82
N LYS A 56 -18.28 27.93 0.37
CA LYS A 56 -18.86 26.88 1.22
C LYS A 56 -17.76 26.15 1.96
N GLY A 57 -17.83 26.20 3.28
CA GLY A 57 -16.89 25.50 4.16
C GLY A 57 -15.50 26.14 4.23
N THR A 58 -15.33 27.35 3.69
CA THR A 58 -14.11 28.13 3.92
C THR A 58 -14.08 28.55 5.39
N ASP A 59 -12.93 28.33 6.02
CA ASP A 59 -12.73 28.50 7.46
C ASP A 59 -11.50 29.36 7.78
N VAL A 60 -10.80 29.84 6.74
CA VAL A 60 -9.73 30.84 6.82
C VAL A 60 -9.88 31.89 5.73
N VAL A 61 -9.33 33.08 6.00
CA VAL A 61 -9.24 34.19 5.05
C VAL A 61 -7.84 34.78 5.12
N PHE A 62 -7.20 35.00 3.98
CA PHE A 62 -5.91 35.68 3.86
C PHE A 62 -6.11 37.11 3.36
N GLU A 63 -5.41 38.07 3.95
CA GLU A 63 -5.29 39.42 3.40
C GLU A 63 -3.95 39.55 2.67
N VAL A 64 -3.98 39.86 1.38
CA VAL A 64 -2.79 40.01 0.54
C VAL A 64 -2.93 41.29 -0.26
N GLY A 65 -2.06 42.28 0.01
CA GLY A 65 -2.10 43.56 -0.70
C GLY A 65 -3.42 44.35 -0.53
N GLY A 66 -4.17 44.10 0.54
CA GLY A 66 -5.49 44.71 0.80
C GLY A 66 -6.68 43.94 0.22
N GLU A 67 -6.45 42.82 -0.46
CA GLU A 67 -7.51 41.93 -0.94
C GLU A 67 -7.69 40.72 -0.03
N MET A 68 -8.94 40.28 0.16
CA MET A 68 -9.29 39.14 1.02
C MET A 68 -9.56 37.87 0.20
N PHE A 69 -8.91 36.77 0.57
CA PHE A 69 -9.02 35.47 -0.08
C PHE A 69 -9.49 34.41 0.93
N ALA A 70 -10.76 34.00 0.83
CA ALA A 70 -11.28 32.88 1.61
C ALA A 70 -10.67 31.56 1.10
N ALA A 71 -10.44 30.60 1.99
CA ALA A 71 -9.90 29.29 1.65
C ALA A 71 -10.31 28.21 2.66
N HIS A 72 -10.04 26.95 2.32
CA HIS A 72 -10.24 25.79 3.18
C HIS A 72 -8.92 25.37 3.83
N ARG A 73 -8.85 25.33 5.17
CA ARG A 73 -7.65 24.89 5.91
C ARG A 73 -7.20 23.48 5.52
N SER A 74 -8.15 22.58 5.30
CA SER A 74 -7.87 21.19 4.92
C SER A 74 -7.16 21.08 3.58
N VAL A 75 -7.52 21.93 2.61
CA VAL A 75 -6.89 21.95 1.28
C VAL A 75 -5.49 22.57 1.36
N LEU A 76 -5.32 23.61 2.18
CA LEU A 76 -4.00 24.24 2.40
C LEU A 76 -3.03 23.37 3.20
N ALA A 77 -3.54 22.49 4.05
CA ALA A 77 -2.75 21.56 4.86
C ALA A 77 -2.48 20.21 4.16
N GLY A 78 -3.01 20.01 2.95
CA GLY A 78 -2.71 18.83 2.14
C GLY A 78 -1.36 18.95 1.44
N GLU A 79 -0.62 17.84 1.39
CA GLU A 79 0.67 17.72 0.69
C GLU A 79 0.51 17.40 -0.80
#